data_AF-A0A9D1V9M9-F1
#
_entry.id   AF-A0A9D1V9M9-F1
#
_cell.length_a   1.000
_cell.length_b   1.000
_cell.length_c   1.000
_cell.angle_alpha   90.00
_cell.angle_beta   90.00
_cell.angle_gamma   90.00
#
_symmetry.space_group_name_H-M   'P 1'
#
loop_
_entity.id
_entity.type
_entity.pdbx_description
1 polymer ?
#
loop_
_entity_poly.entity_id
_entity_poly.type
_entity_poly.pdbx_seq_one_letter_code
_entity_poly.pdbx_strand_id
1 'polypeptide(L)'
;RNRRVVREHFGDVRFDDEGFVRLLNRFYRYSNRILNHFSPCMHLVSKRRQGTRIVKQYDEAKTPYQRVMEHLPEGRRKERLKALHESLDPIDLASKVQQCRRAILHLLQRRHESEPE
;
A
#
# COMPACT_ATOMS: atom_id res chain seq x y z
N ARG A 1 -0.16 6.09 7.70
CA ARG A 1 -0.45 5.16 8.82
C ARG A 1 -0.60 3.76 8.23
N ASN A 2 0.22 2.77 8.63
CA ASN A 2 0.27 1.43 7.99
C ASN A 2 -1.01 0.57 8.12
N ARG A 3 -2.00 1.01 8.90
CA ARG A 3 -3.24 0.24 9.16
C ARG A 3 -4.40 0.52 8.19
N ARG A 4 -4.25 1.47 7.24
CA ARG A 4 -5.38 1.91 6.41
C ARG A 4 -5.65 0.98 5.24
N VAL A 5 -4.61 0.59 4.50
CA VAL A 5 -4.76 -0.08 3.20
C VAL A 5 -5.55 -1.39 3.31
N VAL A 6 -5.20 -2.25 4.27
CA VAL A 6 -5.86 -3.56 4.42
C VAL A 6 -7.27 -3.41 4.97
N ARG A 7 -7.47 -2.55 5.98
CA ARG A 7 -8.79 -2.30 6.57
C ARG A 7 -9.76 -1.65 5.58
N GLU A 8 -9.27 -0.80 4.70
CA GLU A 8 -10.06 -0.20 3.62
C GLU A 8 -10.55 -1.25 2.61
N HIS A 9 -9.81 -2.36 2.44
CA HIS A 9 -10.17 -3.41 1.49
C HIS A 9 -11.01 -4.54 2.10
N PHE A 10 -10.78 -4.85 3.38
CA PHE A 10 -11.31 -6.05 4.05
C PHE A 10 -12.01 -5.77 5.40
N GLY A 11 -12.06 -4.53 5.87
CA GLY A 11 -12.62 -4.19 7.19
C GLY A 11 -11.77 -4.72 8.35
N ASP A 12 -12.44 -5.05 9.45
CA ASP A 12 -11.84 -5.53 10.69
C ASP A 12 -11.87 -7.06 10.84
N VAL A 13 -11.82 -7.76 9.70
CA VAL A 13 -11.89 -9.22 9.64
C VAL A 13 -10.62 -9.86 10.22
N ARG A 14 -10.83 -10.97 10.94
CA ARG A 14 -9.75 -11.78 11.51
C ARG A 14 -9.34 -12.88 10.52
N PHE A 15 -8.03 -12.96 10.24
CA PHE A 15 -7.45 -13.94 9.32
C PHE A 15 -6.66 -14.98 10.11
N ASP A 16 -7.29 -16.12 10.42
CA ASP A 16 -6.72 -17.14 11.33
C ASP A 16 -6.25 -18.42 10.62
N ASP A 17 -6.19 -18.42 9.28
CA ASP A 17 -5.84 -19.59 8.46
C ASP A 17 -4.69 -19.30 7.48
N GLU A 18 -3.85 -20.31 7.24
CA GLU A 18 -2.68 -20.21 6.36
C GLU A 18 -3.05 -19.92 4.89
N GLY A 19 -4.25 -20.31 4.45
CA GLY A 19 -4.81 -20.00 3.14
C GLY A 19 -4.94 -18.50 2.90
N PHE A 20 -5.28 -17.72 3.93
CA PHE A 20 -5.32 -16.26 3.85
C PHE A 20 -3.93 -15.65 3.71
N VAL A 21 -2.92 -16.22 4.37
CA VAL A 21 -1.55 -15.69 4.36
C VAL A 21 -1.01 -15.60 2.93
N ARG A 22 -1.20 -16.65 2.12
CA ARG A 22 -0.73 -16.66 0.72
C ARG A 22 -1.42 -15.59 -0.13
N LEU A 23 -2.73 -15.44 0.00
CA LEU A 23 -3.50 -14.46 -0.75
C LEU A 23 -3.20 -13.02 -0.30
N LEU A 24 -3.06 -12.78 1.00
CA LEU A 24 -2.69 -11.49 1.56
C LEU A 24 -1.28 -11.08 1.12
N ASN A 25 -0.31 -11.99 1.15
CA ASN A 25 1.04 -11.72 0.65
C ASN A 25 1.02 -11.31 -0.84
N ARG A 26 0.18 -11.97 -1.65
CA ARG A 26 0.00 -11.60 -3.06
C ARG A 26 -0.67 -10.24 -3.21
N PHE A 27 -1.69 -9.95 -2.41
CA PHE A 27 -2.34 -8.64 -2.34
C PHE A 27 -1.32 -7.54 -1.99
N TYR A 28 -0.55 -7.71 -0.92
CA TYR A 28 0.48 -6.78 -0.49
C TYR A 28 1.54 -6.57 -1.56
N ARG A 29 1.94 -7.63 -2.28
CA ARG A 29 2.93 -7.51 -3.35
C ARG A 29 2.50 -6.51 -4.43
N TYR A 30 1.22 -6.50 -4.80
CA TYR A 30 0.72 -5.58 -5.82
C TYR A 30 0.33 -4.22 -5.25
N SER A 31 -0.37 -4.19 -4.11
CA SER A 31 -0.80 -2.93 -3.49
C SER A 31 0.40 -2.09 -3.04
N ASN A 32 1.47 -2.70 -2.52
CA ASN A 32 2.69 -1.99 -2.18
C ASN A 32 3.38 -1.39 -3.41
N ARG A 33 3.26 -1.99 -4.60
CA ARG A 33 3.82 -1.40 -5.82
C ARG A 33 3.06 -0.14 -6.19
N ILE A 34 1.73 -0.17 -6.12
CA ILE A 34 0.89 1.01 -6.35
C ILE A 34 1.25 2.12 -5.35
N LEU A 35 1.25 1.79 -4.06
CA LEU A 35 1.48 2.78 -3.00
C LEU A 35 2.88 3.40 -3.05
N ASN A 36 3.91 2.60 -3.37
CA ASN A 36 5.27 3.10 -3.38
C ASN A 36 5.64 3.83 -4.67
N HIS A 37 5.13 3.40 -5.82
CA HIS A 37 5.55 3.95 -7.11
C HIS A 37 4.59 5.00 -7.68
N PHE A 38 3.29 4.93 -7.35
CA PHE A 38 2.25 5.71 -8.04
C PHE A 38 1.34 6.51 -7.11
N SER A 39 1.43 6.35 -5.78
CA SER A 39 0.64 7.13 -4.83
C SER A 39 1.48 8.24 -4.19
N PRO A 40 1.25 9.52 -4.53
CA PRO A 40 1.98 10.62 -3.92
C PRO A 40 1.52 10.82 -2.48
N CYS A 41 2.47 11.11 -1.58
CA CYS A 41 2.19 11.44 -0.19
C CYS A 41 2.90 12.71 0.25
N MET A 42 2.23 13.46 1.13
CA MET A 42 2.81 14.61 1.82
C MET A 42 3.32 14.17 3.20
N HIS A 43 4.53 14.58 3.54
CA HIS A 43 5.12 14.44 4.86
C HIS A 43 5.00 15.74 5.63
N LEU A 44 4.81 15.62 6.95
CA LEU A 44 4.80 16.77 7.85
C LEU A 44 6.24 17.25 8.06
N VAL A 45 6.56 18.44 7.54
CA VAL A 45 7.90 19.05 7.64
C VAL A 45 8.08 19.71 9.00
N SER A 46 7.10 20.49 9.42
CA SER A 46 7.15 21.19 10.70
C SER A 46 5.76 21.32 11.33
N LYS A 47 5.74 21.42 12.65
CA LYS A 47 4.56 21.80 13.41
C LYS A 47 4.98 22.82 14.46
N ARG A 48 4.26 23.93 14.55
CA ARG A 48 4.49 24.97 15.56
C ARG A 48 3.21 25.31 16.28
N ARG A 49 3.32 25.66 17.57
CA ARG A 49 2.19 26.11 18.38
C ARG A 49 2.10 27.63 18.30
N GLN A 50 0.93 28.15 17.94
CA GLN A 50 0.60 29.57 17.99
C GLN A 50 -0.57 29.73 18.96
N GLY A 51 -0.26 30.08 20.21
CA GLY A 51 -1.23 30.11 21.31
C GLY A 51 -1.85 28.74 21.57
N THR A 52 -3.17 28.64 21.35
CA THR A 52 -3.93 27.39 21.49
C THR A 52 -3.95 26.54 20.22
N ARG A 53 -3.51 27.06 19.07
CA ARG A 53 -3.57 26.36 17.78
C ARG A 53 -2.23 25.70 17.42
N ILE A 54 -2.29 24.52 16.81
CA ILE A 54 -1.14 23.89 16.14
C ILE A 54 -1.22 24.17 14.64
N VAL A 55 -0.20 24.82 14.09
CA VAL A 55 -0.03 25.05 12.65
C VAL A 55 0.95 24.00 12.12
N LYS A 56 0.53 23.27 11.09
CA LYS A 56 1.30 22.21 10.43
C LYS A 56 1.71 22.66 9.04
N GLN A 57 2.97 22.44 8.69
CA GLN A 57 3.51 22.67 7.35
C GLN A 57 3.87 21.33 6.74
N TYR A 58 3.31 21.04 5.57
CA TYR A 58 3.58 19.84 4.79
C TYR A 58 4.48 20.17 3.61
N ASP A 59 5.20 19.18 3.10
CA ASP A 59 5.95 19.30 1.86
C ASP A 59 5.08 19.09 0.62
N GLU A 60 5.71 19.18 -0.54
CA GLU A 60 5.09 18.82 -1.82
C GLU A 60 4.79 17.33 -1.90
N ALA A 61 3.67 17.00 -2.55
CA ALA A 61 3.23 15.62 -2.71
C ALA A 61 4.20 14.86 -3.65
N LYS A 62 4.91 13.87 -3.11
CA LYS A 62 5.84 13.01 -3.86
C LYS A 62 5.60 11.55 -3.54
N THR A 63 5.78 10.65 -4.52
CA THR A 63 5.70 9.21 -4.28
C THR A 63 6.92 8.75 -3.46
N PRO A 64 6.79 7.67 -2.66
CA PRO A 64 7.95 7.07 -2.00
C PRO A 64 9.10 6.74 -2.96
N TYR A 65 8.77 6.27 -4.17
CA TYR A 65 9.73 6.06 -5.26
C TYR A 65 10.48 7.35 -5.61
N GLN A 66 9.77 8.46 -5.89
CA GLN A 66 10.41 9.75 -6.21
C GLN A 66 11.35 10.21 -5.08
N ARG A 67 10.92 10.10 -3.81
CA ARG A 67 11.74 10.46 -2.64
C ARG A 67 13.01 9.61 -2.55
N VAL A 68 12.91 8.30 -2.78
CA VAL A 68 14.10 7.42 -2.81
C VAL A 68 15.01 7.81 -3.97
N MET A 69 14.46 8.10 -5.14
CA MET A 69 15.23 8.50 -6.32
C MET A 69 16.02 9.80 -6.14
N GLU A 70 15.52 10.73 -5.33
CA GLU A 70 16.18 12.00 -4.98
C GLU A 70 17.40 11.79 -4.06
N HIS A 71 17.36 10.80 -3.17
CA HIS A 71 18.42 10.57 -2.17
C HIS A 71 19.35 9.40 -2.48
N LEU A 72 18.97 8.51 -3.39
CA LEU A 72 19.77 7.35 -3.75
C LEU A 72 20.94 7.80 -4.66
N PRO A 73 22.20 7.45 -4.33
CA PRO A 73 23.34 7.75 -5.19
C PRO A 73 23.23 7.00 -6.52
N GLU A 74 23.87 7.55 -7.56
CA GLU A 74 23.94 6.90 -8.87
C GLU A 74 24.63 5.54 -8.78
N GLY A 75 24.19 4.61 -9.63
CA GLY A 75 24.71 3.25 -9.73
C GLY A 75 23.62 2.19 -9.77
N ARG A 76 24.06 0.92 -9.69
CA ARG A 76 23.24 -0.26 -9.98
C ARG A 76 21.91 -0.34 -9.22
N ARG A 77 21.84 0.16 -7.99
CA ARG A 77 20.60 0.14 -7.19
C ARG A 77 19.56 1.12 -7.75
N LYS A 78 20.00 2.31 -8.16
CA LYS A 78 19.13 3.35 -8.72
C LYS A 78 18.62 2.97 -10.11
N GLU A 79 19.49 2.41 -10.95
CA GLU A 79 19.13 1.86 -12.25
C GLU A 79 18.11 0.73 -12.13
N ARG A 80 18.34 -0.23 -11.22
CA ARG A 80 17.38 -1.31 -10.96
C ARG A 80 16.01 -0.79 -10.53
N LEU A 81 15.98 0.26 -9.70
CA LEU A 81 14.73 0.84 -9.23
C LEU A 81 13.99 1.61 -10.35
N LYS A 82 14.73 2.31 -11.23
CA LYS A 82 14.19 2.93 -12.45
C LYS A 82 13.59 1.88 -13.39
N ALA A 83 14.36 0.87 -13.76
CA ALA A 83 13.91 -0.20 -14.65
C ALA A 83 12.68 -0.93 -14.08
N LEU A 84 12.66 -1.15 -12.76
CA LEU A 84 11.50 -1.71 -12.10
C LEU A 84 10.29 -0.78 -12.24
N HIS A 85 10.43 0.52 -11.98
CA HIS A 85 9.33 1.48 -12.10
C HIS A 85 8.77 1.52 -13.52
N GLU A 86 9.64 1.54 -14.53
CA GLU A 86 9.28 1.53 -15.95
C GLU A 86 8.55 0.25 -16.37
N SER A 87 8.86 -0.89 -15.74
CA SER A 87 8.18 -2.16 -16.01
C SER A 87 6.78 -2.29 -15.37
N LEU A 88 6.40 -1.38 -14.47
CA LEU A 88 5.13 -1.48 -13.75
C LEU A 88 4.01 -0.75 -14.51
N ASP A 89 2.91 -1.46 -14.75
CA ASP A 89 1.67 -0.86 -15.22
C ASP A 89 0.69 -0.70 -14.05
N PRO A 90 0.29 0.55 -13.69
CA PRO A 90 -0.64 0.79 -12.59
C PRO A 90 -2.03 0.18 -12.82
N ILE A 91 -2.49 0.04 -14.07
CA ILE A 91 -3.80 -0.53 -14.41
C ILE A 91 -3.78 -2.04 -14.16
N ASP A 92 -2.76 -2.74 -14.67
CA ASP A 92 -2.57 -4.17 -14.42
C ASP A 92 -2.39 -4.46 -12.93
N LEU A 93 -1.59 -3.66 -12.22
CA LEU A 93 -1.45 -3.78 -10.77
C LEU A 93 -2.79 -3.63 -10.04
N ALA A 94 -3.61 -2.65 -10.42
CA ALA A 94 -4.94 -2.46 -9.82
C ALA A 94 -5.85 -3.66 -10.08
N SER A 95 -5.85 -4.20 -11.30
CA SER A 95 -6.59 -5.42 -11.65
C SER A 95 -6.17 -6.61 -10.78
N LYS A 96 -4.85 -6.84 -10.63
CA LYS A 96 -4.29 -7.90 -9.79
C LYS A 96 -4.66 -7.73 -8.31
N VAL A 97 -4.67 -6.51 -7.80
CA VAL A 97 -5.15 -6.20 -6.44
C VAL A 97 -6.62 -6.59 -6.29
N GLN A 98 -7.48 -6.22 -7.24
CA GLN A 98 -8.91 -6.55 -7.19
C GLN A 98 -9.16 -8.07 -7.26
N GLN A 99 -8.40 -8.79 -8.09
CA GLN A 99 -8.49 -10.26 -8.14
C GLN A 99 -8.13 -10.90 -6.80
N CYS A 100 -7.02 -10.47 -6.17
CA CYS A 100 -6.64 -10.97 -4.85
C CYS A 100 -7.72 -10.65 -3.81
N ARG A 101 -8.28 -9.44 -3.85
CA ARG A 101 -9.34 -9.03 -2.94
C ARG A 101 -10.58 -9.92 -3.09
N ARG A 102 -11.04 -10.17 -4.32
CA ARG A 102 -12.19 -11.06 -4.59
C ARG A 102 -11.94 -12.48 -4.06
N ALA A 103 -10.75 -13.03 -4.31
CA ALA A 103 -10.40 -14.36 -3.82
C ALA A 103 -10.42 -14.45 -2.29
N ILE A 104 -9.90 -13.43 -1.59
CA ILE A 104 -9.95 -13.36 -0.12
C ILE A 104 -11.40 -13.26 0.37
N LEU A 105 -12.22 -12.40 -0.24
CA LEU A 105 -13.62 -12.24 0.16
C LEU A 105 -14.44 -13.53 -0.07
N HIS A 106 -14.22 -14.24 -1.18
CA HIS A 106 -14.88 -15.54 -1.41
C HIS A 106 -14.46 -16.58 -0.37
N LEU A 107 -13.18 -16.61 0.03
CA LEU A 107 -12.71 -17.53 1.07
C LEU A 107 -13.34 -17.19 2.44
N LEU A 108 -13.51 -15.90 2.74
CA LEU A 108 -14.22 -15.45 3.94
C LEU A 108 -15.70 -15.87 3.92
N GLN A 109 -16.41 -15.68 2.81
CA GLN A 109 -17.83 -16.06 2.69
C GLN A 109 -18.03 -17.56 2.91
N ARG A 110 -17.24 -18.40 2.24
CA ARG A 110 -17.27 -19.86 2.42
C ARG A 110 -17.05 -20.26 3.87
N ARG A 111 -16.22 -19.51 4.60
CA ARG A 111 -15.95 -19.77 6.01
C ARG A 111 -17.17 -19.44 6.89
N HIS A 112 -17.78 -18.29 6.68
CA HIS A 112 -19.01 -17.91 7.38
C HIS A 112 -20.15 -18.92 7.14
N GLU A 113 -20.25 -19.50 5.94
CA GLU A 113 -21.24 -20.54 5.63
C GLU A 113 -20.93 -21.90 6.29
N SER A 114 -19.66 -22.16 6.62
CA SER A 114 -19.21 -23.43 7.23
C SER A 114 -19.30 -23.44 8.75
N GLU A 115 -19.51 -22.27 9.37
CA GLU A 115 -19.77 -22.10 10.81
C GLU A 115 -21.18 -21.51 10.97
N PRO A 116 -22.23 -22.34 10.94
CA PRO A 116 -23.51 -21.89 11.46
C PRO A 116 -23.34 -21.67 12.96
N GLU A 117 -23.83 -20.54 13.46
CA GLU A 117 -23.92 -20.21 14.90
C GLU A 117 -24.58 -21.33 15.72
#